data_AF-A0A069P1L3-F1
#
_entry.id   AF-A0A069P1L3-F1
#
_cell.length_a   1.000
_cell.length_b   1.000
_cell.length_c   1.000
_cell.angle_alpha   90.00
_cell.angle_beta   90.00
_cell.angle_gamma   90.00
#
_symmetry.space_group_name_H-M   'P 1'
#
loop_
_entity.id
_entity.type
_entity.pdbx_description
1 polymer ?
#
loop_
_entity_poly.entity_id
_entity_poly.type
_entity_poly.pdbx_seq_one_letter_code
_entity_poly.pdbx_strand_id
1 'polypeptide(L)' 'MKCPVSDKNVRKLLACHPSLEVSRTDHHVRVRHRGTGDFVIVSSTSSDWRSLRKFQQDLKRLEAGVGYLQRSRSRRR' A
#
# COMPACT_ATOMS: atom_id res chain seq x y z
N MET A 1 -9.79 -18.80 3.74
CA MET A 1 -9.70 -17.44 3.15
C MET A 1 -8.32 -17.28 2.51
N LYS A 2 -8.23 -17.18 1.18
CA LYS A 2 -6.95 -16.98 0.49
C LYS A 2 -6.48 -15.54 0.75
N CYS A 3 -5.36 -15.37 1.44
CA CYS A 3 -4.75 -14.05 1.60
C CYS A 3 -4.42 -13.50 0.20
N PRO A 4 -4.86 -12.28 -0.15
CA PRO A 4 -4.61 -11.71 -1.47
C PRO A 4 -3.11 -11.52 -1.74
N VAL A 5 -2.30 -11.42 -0.68
CA VAL A 5 -0.86 -11.23 -0.74
C VAL A 5 -0.13 -12.54 -0.42
N SER A 6 0.59 -13.06 -1.42
CA SER A 6 1.42 -14.28 -1.27
C SER A 6 2.66 -14.04 -0.41
N ASP A 7 3.28 -12.86 -0.52
CA ASP A 7 4.53 -12.54 0.17
C ASP A 7 4.35 -12.42 1.70
N LYS A 8 5.20 -13.11 2.46
CA LYS A 8 5.14 -13.15 3.94
C LYS A 8 5.54 -11.82 4.58
N ASN A 9 6.53 -11.12 4.00
CA ASN A 9 7.03 -9.86 4.55
C ASN A 9 5.99 -8.77 4.34
N VAL A 10 5.40 -8.69 3.15
CA VAL A 10 4.30 -7.78 2.84
C VAL A 10 3.11 -8.03 3.77
N ARG A 11 2.73 -9.29 4.03
CA ARG A 11 1.69 -9.63 5.01
C ARG A 11 2.00 -9.14 6.42
N LYS A 12 3.21 -9.36 6.92
CA LYS A 12 3.63 -8.86 8.25
C LYS A 12 3.56 -7.35 8.32
N LEU A 13 3.99 -6.67 7.26
CA LEU A 13 4.05 -5.22 7.20
C LEU A 13 2.64 -4.61 7.19
N LEU A 14 1.71 -5.20 6.43
CA LEU A 14 0.30 -4.83 6.44
C LEU A 14 -0.39 -5.09 7.78
N ALA A 15 0.00 -6.15 8.50
CA ALA A 15 -0.53 -6.43 9.83
C ALA A 15 -0.20 -5.32 10.85
N CYS A 16 0.86 -4.53 10.64
CA CYS A 16 1.18 -3.37 11.46
C CYS A 16 0.27 -2.15 11.20
N HIS A 17 -0.56 -2.18 10.15
CA HIS A 17 -1.36 -1.04 9.71
C HIS A 17 -2.86 -1.40 9.61
N PRO A 18 -3.58 -1.47 10.75
CA PRO A 18 -4.98 -1.90 10.80
C PRO A 18 -5.97 -0.93 10.13
N SER A 19 -5.55 0.33 9.94
CA SER A 19 -6.29 1.39 9.23
C SER A 19 -6.33 1.19 7.71
N LEU A 20 -5.51 0.26 7.19
CA LEU A 20 -5.34 0.02 5.76
C LEU A 20 -6.04 -1.28 5.33
N GLU A 21 -6.58 -1.24 4.12
CA GLU A 21 -7.26 -2.37 3.48
C GLU A 21 -6.58 -2.71 2.16
N VAL A 22 -6.42 -4.00 1.89
CA VAL A 22 -5.77 -4.48 0.67
C VAL A 22 -6.81 -5.03 -0.30
N SER A 23 -6.83 -4.52 -1.52
CA SER A 23 -7.67 -5.03 -2.61
C SER A 23 -6.79 -5.70 -3.67
N ARG A 24 -7.26 -6.87 -4.13
CA ARG A 24 -6.54 -8.00 -4.77
C ARG A 24 -5.52 -7.65 -5.86
N THR A 25 -4.52 -8.55 -5.96
CA THR A 25 -3.16 -8.27 -6.37
C THR A 25 -2.55 -9.47 -7.12
N ASP A 26 -2.15 -9.26 -8.37
CA ASP A 26 -1.32 -10.23 -9.12
C ASP A 26 0.16 -9.82 -9.00
N HIS A 27 0.58 -8.83 -9.79
CA HIS A 27 1.91 -8.20 -9.66
C HIS A 27 1.93 -6.92 -8.83
N HIS A 28 0.75 -6.33 -8.58
CA HIS A 28 0.61 -5.05 -7.88
C HIS A 28 -0.37 -5.17 -6.72
N VAL A 29 0.03 -4.62 -5.58
CA VAL A 29 -0.77 -4.50 -4.38
C VAL A 29 -1.40 -3.12 -4.31
N ARG A 30 -2.73 -3.07 -4.32
CA ARG A 30 -3.47 -1.85 -4.01
C ARG A 30 -3.80 -1.83 -2.52
N VAL A 31 -3.33 -0.80 -1.83
CA VAL A 31 -3.62 -0.55 -0.43
C VAL A 31 -4.41 0.73 -0.31
N ARG A 32 -5.56 0.67 0.37
CA ARG A 32 -6.50 1.77 0.56
C ARG A 32 -6.60 2.11 2.04
N HIS A 33 -6.62 3.38 2.37
CA HIS A 33 -6.92 3.85 3.72
C HIS A 33 -8.43 3.86 3.96
N ARG A 34 -8.88 3.18 5.03
CA ARG A 34 -10.32 2.97 5.29
C ARG A 34 -11.07 4.27 5.55
N GLY A 35 -10.46 5.22 6.25
CA GLY A 35 -11.12 6.48 6.65
C GLY A 35 -11.17 7.54 5.55
N THR A 36 -10.14 7.62 4.70
CA THR A 36 -10.02 8.70 3.69
C THR A 36 -10.39 8.23 2.29
N GLY A 37 -10.45 6.92 2.05
CA GLY A 37 -10.61 6.34 0.72
C GLY A 37 -9.40 6.52 -0.20
N ASP A 38 -8.34 7.17 0.28
CA ASP A 38 -7.09 7.31 -0.47
C ASP A 38 -6.38 5.96 -0.60
N PHE A 39 -5.52 5.81 -1.59
CA PHE A 39 -4.86 4.55 -1.86
C PHE A 39 -3.45 4.73 -2.43
N VAL A 40 -2.65 3.67 -2.36
CA VAL A 40 -1.38 3.52 -3.07
C VAL A 40 -1.41 2.20 -3.85
N ILE A 41 -0.68 2.17 -4.96
CA ILE A 41 -0.47 0.96 -5.76
C ILE A 41 1.02 0.68 -5.73
N VAL A 42 1.41 -0.52 -5.31
CA VAL A 42 2.80 -0.88 -5.09
C VAL A 42 3.06 -2.25 -5.69
N SER A 43 4.12 -2.39 -6.48
CA SER A 43 4.52 -3.67 -7.05
C SER A 43 4.94 -4.65 -5.94
N SER A 44 4.38 -5.86 -5.95
CA SER A 44 4.62 -6.91 -4.94
C SER A 44 5.67 -7.92 -5.39
N THR A 45 6.58 -7.53 -6.26
CA THR A 45 7.67 -8.40 -6.70
C THR A 45 8.64 -8.61 -5.53
N SER A 46 8.74 -9.86 -5.08
CA SER A 46 9.54 -10.32 -3.93
C SER A 46 11.05 -10.13 -4.10
N SER A 47 11.49 -9.70 -5.29
CA SER A 47 12.88 -9.76 -5.74
C SER A 47 13.80 -8.65 -5.22
N ASP A 48 13.29 -7.65 -4.49
CA ASP A 48 14.13 -6.54 -4.04
C ASP A 48 13.77 -6.01 -2.65
N TRP A 49 14.73 -6.01 -1.72
CA TRP A 49 14.59 -5.37 -0.40
C TRP A 49 14.31 -3.86 -0.51
N ARG A 50 14.76 -3.24 -1.61
CA ARG A 50 14.46 -1.84 -1.95
C ARG A 50 12.96 -1.63 -2.16
N SER A 51 12.28 -2.59 -2.79
CA SER A 51 10.83 -2.55 -3.00
C SER A 51 10.07 -2.64 -1.68
N LEU A 52 10.57 -3.43 -0.71
CA LEU A 52 9.96 -3.52 0.62
C LEU A 52 10.11 -2.22 1.43
N ARG A 53 11.29 -1.58 1.44
CA ARG A 53 11.48 -0.28 2.11
C ARG A 53 10.60 0.81 1.49
N LYS A 54 10.54 0.85 0.15
CA LYS A 54 9.67 1.78 -0.56
C LYS A 54 8.20 1.54 -0.21
N PHE A 55 7.79 0.27 -0.17
CA PHE A 55 6.45 -0.11 0.23
C PHE A 55 6.12 0.38 1.63
N GLN A 56 6.99 0.15 2.60
CA GLN A 56 6.82 0.65 3.97
C GLN A 56 6.70 2.19 4.01
N GLN A 57 7.49 2.91 3.21
CA GLN A 57 7.42 4.36 3.15
C GLN A 57 6.09 4.85 2.54
N ASP A 58 5.61 4.18 1.49
CA ASP A 58 4.32 4.52 0.87
C ASP A 58 3.13 4.22 1.80
N LEU A 59 3.21 3.16 2.62
CA LEU A 59 2.19 2.89 3.65
C LEU A 59 2.17 3.97 4.73
N LYS A 60 3.34 4.38 5.25
CA LYS A 60 3.43 5.49 6.22
C LYS A 60 2.85 6.80 5.66
N ARG A 61 3.11 7.08 4.38
CA ARG A 61 2.52 8.26 3.70
C ARG A 61 1.02 8.12 3.56
N LEU A 62 0.52 6.93 3.22
CA LEU A 62 -0.91 6.67 3.10
C LEU A 62 -1.62 6.83 4.46
N GLU A 63 -1.03 6.36 5.56
CA GLU A 63 -1.54 6.61 6.92
C GLU A 63 -1.57 8.10 7.27
N ALA A 64 -0.57 8.87 6.84
CA ALA A 64 -0.56 10.32 6.98
C ALA A 64 -1.57 11.04 6.05
N GLY A 65 -2.41 10.30 5.31
CA GLY A 65 -3.39 10.85 4.38
C GLY A 65 -2.80 11.31 3.04
N VAL A 66 -1.57 10.91 2.72
CA VAL A 66 -0.83 11.29 1.50
C VAL A 66 -0.73 10.10 0.55
N GLY A 67 -1.87 9.71 -0.02
CA GLY A 67 -1.95 8.69 -1.07
C GLY A 67 -2.05 9.31 -2.48
N TYR A 68 -2.55 8.51 -3.40
CA TYR A 68 -2.68 8.83 -4.81
C TYR A 68 -3.70 9.94 -5.07
N LEU A 69 -4.85 9.91 -4.38
CA LEU A 69 -5.89 10.92 -4.51
C LEU A 69 -5.38 12.28 -4.06
N GLN A 70 -4.72 12.36 -2.89
CA GLN A 70 -4.18 13.61 -2.40
C GLN A 70 -3.10 14.18 -3.34
N ARG A 71 -2.17 13.35 -3.83
CA ARG A 71 -1.15 13.79 -4.80
C ARG A 71 -1.77 14.26 -6.12
N SER A 72 -2.83 13.60 -6.59
CA SER A 72 -3.53 13.99 -7.81
C SER A 72 -4.19 15.37 -7.66
N ARG A 73 -4.74 15.67 -6.48
CA ARG A 73 -5.29 17.00 -6.15
C ARG A 73 -4.20 18.07 -6.16
N SER A 74 -3.04 17.79 -5.56
CA SER A 74 -1.92 18.73 -5.52
C SER A 74 -1.32 19.05 -6.88
N ARG A 75 -1.38 18.13 -7.86
CA ARG A 75 -0.87 18.35 -9.23
C ARG A 75 -1.81 19.18 -10.13
N ARG A 76 -3.06 19.36 -9.72
CA ARG A 76 -4.07 20.14 -10.46
C ARG A 76 -4.15 21.60 -9.99
N ARG A 77 -3.37 21.98 -8.99
CA ARG A 77 -3.13 23.37 -8.57
C ARG A 77 -1.81 23.84 -9.18
#